data_AF-A0A8J3IHP4-F1
#
_entry.id   AF-A0A8J3IHP4-F1
#
_cell.length_a   1.000
_cell.length_b   1.000
_cell.length_c   1.000
_cell.angle_alpha   90.00
_cell.angle_beta   90.00
_cell.angle_gamma   90.00
#
_symmetry.space_group_name_H-M   'P 1'
#
loop_
_entity.id
_entity.type
_entity.pdbx_description
1 polymer ?
#
loop_
_entity_poly.entity_id
_entity_poly.type
_entity_poly.pdbx_seq_one_letter_code
_entity_poly.pdbx_strand_id
1 'polypeptide(L)'
;MSRWEVLNLARVWLDPALQKDGGKWYHPPGLIGPSVLPGFYDRRRSWHSSAASYVMDLALERVVFDFLYCRPPVWIEEPYQIREILSYCDARRHRGTLYRASRFTLVRKNAVGIETYVRPVRCLTSTEQAIIANRSHHDPRCRKLREARRANAYTQLTWIPS
;
A
#
# COMPACT_ATOMS: atom_id res chain seq x y z
N MET A 1 -1.75 -8.45 -21.57
CA MET A 1 -2.78 -8.34 -20.52
C MET A 1 -2.10 -8.12 -19.18
N SER A 2 -2.32 -6.98 -18.53
CA SER A 2 -1.91 -6.75 -17.14
C SER A 2 -2.85 -7.52 -16.22
N ARG A 3 -2.32 -8.50 -15.47
CA ARG A 3 -3.06 -9.17 -14.40
C ARG A 3 -2.98 -8.29 -13.17
N TRP A 4 -4.14 -7.92 -12.63
CA TRP A 4 -4.24 -7.14 -11.41
C TRP A 4 -4.62 -8.07 -10.26
N GLU A 5 -3.82 -8.07 -9.21
CA GLU A 5 -4.20 -8.67 -7.93
C GLU A 5 -4.55 -7.54 -6.96
N VAL A 6 -5.77 -7.56 -6.41
CA VAL A 6 -6.22 -6.56 -5.45
C VAL A 6 -5.83 -7.02 -4.05
N LEU A 7 -4.91 -6.29 -3.43
CA LEU A 7 -4.45 -6.55 -2.07
C LEU A 7 -5.14 -5.60 -1.10
N ASN A 8 -5.89 -6.16 -0.14
CA ASN A 8 -6.48 -5.36 0.94
C ASN A 8 -5.43 -5.15 2.04
N LEU A 9 -4.72 -4.02 1.97
CA LEU A 9 -3.45 -3.87 2.68
C LEU A 9 -3.56 -3.45 4.16
N ALA A 10 -4.60 -2.70 4.59
CA ALA A 10 -4.87 -2.45 6.03
C ALA A 10 -6.04 -1.48 6.24
N ARG A 11 -6.57 -1.47 7.48
CA ARG A 11 -7.16 -0.26 8.09
C ARG A 11 -6.07 0.42 8.92
N VAL A 12 -5.71 1.65 8.57
CA VAL A 12 -4.79 2.47 9.38
C VAL A 12 -5.59 3.11 10.51
N TRP A 13 -5.20 2.84 11.75
CA TRP A 13 -5.76 3.49 12.93
C TRP A 13 -4.71 4.43 13.51
N LEU A 14 -5.07 5.70 13.66
CA LEU A 14 -4.23 6.67 14.33
C LEU A 14 -4.66 6.75 15.78
N ASP A 15 -3.69 6.63 16.67
CA ASP A 15 -3.92 6.70 18.11
C ASP A 15 -4.71 7.98 18.46
N PRO A 16 -5.78 7.89 19.26
CA PRO A 16 -6.57 9.03 19.72
C PRO A 16 -5.72 10.13 20.35
N ALA A 17 -4.59 9.75 20.96
CA ALA A 17 -3.63 10.68 21.55
C ALA A 17 -2.99 11.64 20.51
N LEU A 18 -3.12 11.36 19.21
CA LEU A 18 -2.65 12.19 18.09
C LEU A 18 -3.75 13.05 17.45
N GLN A 19 -5.00 12.93 17.89
CA GLN A 19 -6.15 13.56 17.23
C GLN A 19 -6.52 14.92 17.84
N LYS A 20 -7.14 15.80 17.04
CA LYS A 20 -7.39 17.22 17.34
C LYS A 20 -8.22 17.48 18.60
N ASP A 21 -9.19 16.62 18.90
CA ASP A 21 -10.21 16.87 19.94
C ASP A 21 -9.97 16.10 21.25
N GLY A 22 -8.71 15.88 21.64
CA GLY A 22 -8.38 15.20 22.90
C GLY A 22 -7.04 14.49 22.94
N GLY A 23 -6.22 14.64 21.90
CA GLY A 23 -4.93 14.00 21.84
C GLY A 23 -3.90 14.65 22.75
N LYS A 24 -3.33 13.90 23.70
CA LYS A 24 -2.25 14.37 24.59
C LYS A 24 -1.03 14.93 23.83
N TRP A 25 -0.82 14.47 22.61
CA TRP A 25 0.30 14.85 21.74
C TRP A 25 -0.11 15.80 20.63
N TYR A 26 -1.39 16.15 20.52
CA TYR A 26 -1.85 17.16 19.57
C TYR A 26 -1.32 18.52 20.00
N HIS A 27 -0.87 19.34 19.04
CA HIS A 27 -0.24 20.61 19.34
C HIS A 27 -1.17 21.49 20.22
N PRO A 28 -0.69 21.97 21.38
CA PRO A 28 -1.49 22.81 22.26
C PRO A 28 -1.95 24.08 21.53
N PRO A 29 -3.21 24.51 21.70
CA PRO A 29 -3.68 25.80 21.21
C PRO A 29 -2.85 26.94 21.82
N GLY A 30 -2.25 27.80 20.97
CA GLY A 30 -1.54 29.00 21.41
C GLY A 30 -0.03 28.86 21.63
N LEU A 31 0.53 27.64 21.60
CA LEU A 31 1.97 27.47 21.54
C LEU A 31 2.48 27.87 20.14
N ILE A 32 3.44 28.81 20.07
CA ILE A 32 4.13 29.16 18.83
C ILE A 32 5.52 28.52 18.91
N GLY A 33 5.73 27.42 18.17
CA GLY A 33 6.98 26.65 18.23
C GLY A 33 6.89 25.30 17.51
N PRO A 34 7.99 24.53 17.49
CA PRO A 34 7.98 23.19 16.90
C PRO A 34 7.07 22.25 17.68
N SER A 35 6.21 21.56 16.95
CA SER A 35 5.35 20.50 17.48
C SER A 35 6.11 19.18 17.61
N VAL A 36 5.65 18.31 18.49
CA VAL A 36 6.07 16.89 18.51
C VAL A 36 5.56 16.15 17.27
N LEU A 37 4.48 16.64 16.63
CA LEU A 37 3.90 16.03 15.44
C LEU A 37 4.23 16.83 14.18
N PRO A 38 4.48 16.16 13.04
CA PRO A 38 4.59 16.87 11.77
C PRO A 38 3.28 17.61 11.47
N GLY A 39 3.39 18.83 10.96
CA GLY A 39 2.25 19.70 10.71
C GLY A 39 2.64 21.06 10.15
N PHE A 40 1.65 21.92 9.97
CA PHE A 40 1.84 23.28 9.47
C PHE A 40 0.79 24.23 10.04
N TYR A 41 1.10 25.53 10.01
CA TYR A 41 0.13 26.57 10.33
C TYR A 41 -0.54 27.06 9.04
N ASP A 42 -1.86 27.24 9.10
CA ASP A 42 -2.57 27.88 7.99
C ASP A 42 -2.42 29.41 8.01
N ARG A 43 -3.02 30.09 7.02
CA ARG A 43 -3.00 31.56 6.91
C ARG A 43 -3.67 32.27 8.10
N ARG A 44 -4.48 31.57 8.88
CA ARG A 44 -5.15 32.07 10.09
C ARG A 44 -4.39 31.69 11.37
N ARG A 45 -3.14 31.24 11.24
CA ARG A 45 -2.29 30.77 12.35
C ARG A 45 -2.89 29.61 13.15
N SER A 46 -3.79 28.84 12.55
CA SER A 46 -4.28 27.60 13.17
C SER A 46 -3.35 26.45 12.79
N TRP A 47 -2.94 25.65 13.78
CA TRP A 47 -2.08 24.49 13.56
C TRP A 47 -2.88 23.28 13.06
N HIS A 48 -2.33 22.59 12.05
CA HIS A 48 -2.88 21.36 11.47
C HIS A 48 -1.81 20.26 11.45
N SER A 49 -2.15 19.08 11.97
CA SER A 49 -1.28 17.91 11.89
C SER A 49 -1.26 17.32 10.48
N SER A 50 -0.07 16.96 10.01
CA SER A 50 0.16 16.13 8.82
C SER A 50 0.57 14.70 9.16
N ALA A 51 0.50 14.29 10.44
CA ALA A 51 0.93 12.97 10.92
C ALA A 51 0.27 11.82 10.16
N ALA A 52 -1.03 11.94 9.91
CA ALA A 52 -1.79 10.94 9.14
C ALA A 52 -1.20 10.72 7.75
N SER A 53 -1.04 11.79 6.97
CA SER A 53 -0.52 11.71 5.61
C SER A 53 0.96 11.30 5.58
N TYR A 54 1.72 11.73 6.59
CA TYR A 54 3.14 11.37 6.73
C TYR A 54 3.32 9.87 7.02
N VAL A 55 2.54 9.31 7.96
CA VAL A 55 2.57 7.87 8.25
C VAL A 55 2.11 7.05 7.05
N MET A 56 1.11 7.53 6.30
CA MET A 56 0.71 6.91 5.03
C MET A 56 1.89 6.88 4.05
N ASP A 57 2.61 7.99 3.88
CA ASP A 57 3.77 8.04 2.99
C ASP A 57 4.84 7.02 3.40
N LEU A 58 5.21 6.97 4.69
CA LEU A 58 6.17 6.00 5.21
C LEU A 58 5.74 4.54 4.99
N ALA A 59 4.46 4.24 5.20
CA ALA A 59 3.92 2.91 4.98
C ALA A 59 3.99 2.52 3.49
N LEU A 60 3.64 3.44 2.60
CA LEU A 60 3.62 3.21 1.15
C LEU A 60 5.03 3.05 0.56
N GLU A 61 6.05 3.68 1.16
CA GLU A 61 7.46 3.47 0.78
C GLU A 61 7.97 2.06 1.10
N ARG A 62 7.42 1.44 2.14
CA ARG A 62 7.85 0.12 2.61
C ARG A 62 7.03 -1.03 2.06
N VAL A 63 5.73 -0.81 1.85
CA VAL A 63 4.79 -1.88 1.49
C VAL A 63 5.18 -2.64 0.23
N VAL A 64 5.82 -1.99 -0.74
CA VAL A 64 6.29 -2.63 -1.98
C VAL A 64 7.23 -3.79 -1.71
N PHE A 65 8.08 -3.66 -0.69
CA PHE A 65 9.03 -4.69 -0.28
C PHE A 65 8.44 -5.58 0.80
N ASP A 66 7.93 -4.99 1.89
CA ASP A 66 7.47 -5.73 3.07
C ASP A 66 6.35 -6.72 2.70
N PHE A 67 5.44 -6.34 1.80
CA PHE A 67 4.40 -7.24 1.31
C PHE A 67 4.98 -8.44 0.56
N LEU A 68 5.83 -8.20 -0.44
CA LEU A 68 6.44 -9.26 -1.25
C LEU A 68 7.40 -10.12 -0.43
N TYR A 69 8.02 -9.57 0.61
CA TYR A 69 8.87 -10.36 1.51
C TYR A 69 8.04 -11.37 2.32
N CYS A 70 6.88 -10.92 2.82
CA CYS A 70 5.93 -11.78 3.56
C CYS A 70 5.19 -12.76 2.64
N ARG A 71 4.88 -12.33 1.42
CA ARG A 71 4.11 -13.07 0.40
C ARG A 71 4.91 -13.09 -0.90
N PRO A 72 6.01 -13.87 -0.97
CA PRO A 72 6.86 -13.88 -2.15
C PRO A 72 6.10 -14.37 -3.39
N PRO A 73 6.36 -13.78 -4.56
CA PRO A 73 5.71 -14.19 -5.80
C PRO A 73 6.10 -15.61 -6.16
N VAL A 74 5.17 -16.40 -6.69
CA VAL A 74 5.45 -17.81 -7.08
C VAL A 74 6.23 -17.86 -8.38
N TRP A 75 5.95 -16.98 -9.33
CA TRP A 75 6.60 -16.90 -10.64
C TRP A 75 7.34 -15.56 -10.71
N ILE A 76 8.67 -15.61 -10.61
CA ILE A 76 9.51 -14.40 -10.57
C ILE A 76 9.74 -13.82 -11.97
N GLU A 77 9.55 -14.69 -12.97
CA GLU A 77 9.58 -14.42 -14.40
C GLU A 77 8.32 -13.71 -14.90
N GLU A 78 7.21 -13.79 -14.16
CA GLU A 78 5.97 -13.06 -14.45
C GLU A 78 5.99 -11.68 -13.74
N PRO A 79 5.27 -10.66 -14.24
CA PRO A 79 5.21 -9.36 -13.57
C PRO A 79 4.62 -9.47 -12.15
N TYR A 80 5.45 -9.19 -11.13
CA TYR A 80 5.05 -9.30 -9.72
C TYR A 80 5.21 -8.02 -8.91
N GLN A 81 5.87 -6.99 -9.45
CA GLN A 81 6.12 -5.76 -8.72
C GLN A 81 4.83 -4.99 -8.50
N ILE A 82 4.64 -4.50 -7.27
CA ILE A 82 3.54 -3.59 -6.94
C ILE A 82 3.85 -2.24 -7.58
N ARG A 83 2.98 -1.77 -8.48
CA ARG A 83 3.15 -0.49 -9.19
C ARG A 83 2.28 0.62 -8.65
N GLU A 84 1.09 0.27 -8.18
CA GLU A 84 0.08 1.23 -7.77
C GLU A 84 -0.70 0.70 -6.57
N ILE A 85 -1.16 1.62 -5.74
CA ILE A 85 -2.02 1.34 -4.59
C ILE A 85 -3.36 2.02 -4.80
N LEU A 86 -4.41 1.23 -4.63
CA LEU A 86 -5.79 1.67 -4.72
C LEU A 86 -6.37 1.86 -3.33
N SER A 87 -7.10 2.96 -3.14
CA SER A 87 -7.89 3.18 -1.93
C SER A 87 -9.30 3.64 -2.28
N TYR A 88 -10.25 3.27 -1.44
CA TYR A 88 -11.67 3.60 -1.62
C TYR A 88 -12.11 4.52 -0.48
N CYS A 89 -12.80 5.60 -0.83
CA CYS A 89 -13.32 6.58 0.10
C CYS A 89 -14.82 6.75 -0.12
N ASP A 90 -15.64 6.57 0.92
CA ASP A 90 -17.04 6.96 0.84
C ASP A 90 -17.15 8.48 1.04
N ALA A 91 -17.41 9.21 -0.05
CA ALA A 91 -17.45 10.66 -0.08
C ALA A 91 -18.57 11.26 0.80
N ARG A 92 -19.56 10.45 1.19
CA ARG A 92 -20.64 10.86 2.10
C ARG A 92 -20.17 10.98 3.54
N ARG A 93 -19.10 10.25 3.91
CA ARG A 93 -18.53 10.22 5.26
C ARG A 93 -17.19 10.95 5.36
N HIS A 94 -16.38 10.90 4.31
CA HIS A 94 -15.04 11.44 4.31
C HIS A 94 -14.80 12.25 3.03
N ARG A 95 -14.11 13.39 3.13
CA ARG A 95 -13.84 14.27 1.97
C ARG A 95 -12.64 13.84 1.12
N GLY A 96 -12.03 12.70 1.42
CA GLY A 96 -10.80 12.23 0.78
C GLY A 96 -9.57 13.14 0.96
N THR A 97 -9.61 14.07 1.92
CA THR A 97 -8.53 15.05 2.17
C THR A 97 -7.18 14.37 2.42
N LEU A 98 -7.16 13.29 3.21
CA LEU A 98 -5.93 12.55 3.53
C LEU A 98 -5.32 11.91 2.28
N TYR A 99 -6.14 11.31 1.42
CA TYR A 99 -5.65 10.71 0.17
C TYR A 99 -4.98 11.76 -0.72
N ARG A 100 -5.60 12.93 -0.87
CA ARG A 100 -5.02 14.04 -1.65
C ARG A 100 -3.73 14.56 -1.01
N ALA A 101 -3.69 14.69 0.31
CA ALA A 101 -2.49 15.09 1.05
C ALA A 101 -1.34 14.08 0.88
N SER A 102 -1.66 12.78 0.80
CA SER A 102 -0.71 11.69 0.53
C SER A 102 -0.52 11.38 -0.96
N ARG A 103 -0.75 12.37 -1.84
CA ARG A 103 -0.47 12.30 -3.29
C ARG A 103 -1.24 11.21 -4.06
N PHE A 104 -2.39 10.78 -3.54
CA PHE A 104 -3.30 9.97 -4.35
C PHE A 104 -4.08 10.86 -5.32
N THR A 105 -4.32 10.32 -6.50
CA THR A 105 -5.14 10.91 -7.54
C THR A 105 -6.51 10.23 -7.56
N LEU A 106 -7.59 11.02 -7.61
CA LEU A 106 -8.94 10.49 -7.81
C LEU A 106 -9.09 10.00 -9.25
N VAL A 107 -9.35 8.71 -9.46
CA VAL A 107 -9.48 8.12 -10.81
C VAL A 107 -10.91 7.74 -11.16
N ARG A 108 -11.78 7.57 -10.16
CA ARG A 108 -13.17 7.17 -10.38
C ARG A 108 -14.05 7.67 -9.24
N LYS A 109 -15.28 8.03 -9.59
CA LYS A 109 -16.39 8.20 -8.66
C LYS A 109 -17.59 7.42 -9.16
N ASN A 110 -18.24 6.63 -8.31
CA ASN A 110 -19.45 5.91 -8.69
C ASN A 110 -20.73 6.68 -8.26
N ALA A 111 -21.88 6.22 -8.76
CA ALA A 111 -23.18 6.84 -8.46
C ALA A 111 -23.56 6.83 -6.97
N VAL A 112 -22.98 5.91 -6.19
CA VAL A 112 -23.24 5.77 -4.74
C VAL A 112 -22.34 6.70 -3.91
N GLY A 113 -21.43 7.44 -4.55
CA GLY A 113 -20.52 8.36 -3.88
C GLY A 113 -19.23 7.72 -3.37
N ILE A 114 -18.88 6.51 -3.82
CA ILE A 114 -17.55 5.94 -3.58
C ILE A 114 -16.56 6.54 -4.56
N GLU A 115 -15.50 7.12 -4.01
CA GLU A 115 -14.35 7.67 -4.72
C GLU A 115 -13.20 6.66 -4.67
N THR A 116 -12.60 6.36 -5.83
CA THR A 116 -11.42 5.50 -5.95
C THR A 116 -10.19 6.35 -6.22
N TYR A 117 -9.21 6.19 -5.35
CA TYR A 117 -7.95 6.91 -5.35
C TYR A 117 -6.82 5.95 -5.73
N VAL A 118 -5.91 6.42 -6.58
CA VAL A 118 -4.73 5.67 -7.02
C VAL A 118 -3.48 6.47 -6.68
N ARG A 119 -2.44 5.77 -6.23
CA ARG A 119 -1.10 6.33 -6.11
C ARG A 119 -0.07 5.38 -6.70
N PRO A 120 0.81 5.84 -7.60
CA PRO A 120 1.97 5.07 -8.02
C PRO A 120 2.96 4.95 -6.85
N VAL A 121 3.59 3.79 -6.74
CA VAL A 121 4.65 3.51 -5.75
C VAL A 121 5.98 3.31 -6.44
N ARG A 122 7.07 3.43 -5.68
CA ARG A 122 8.41 3.18 -6.19
C ARG A 122 8.57 1.73 -6.67
N CYS A 123 9.50 1.52 -7.58
CA CYS A 123 9.94 0.18 -7.94
C CYS A 123 10.81 -0.44 -6.83
N LEU A 124 10.94 -1.77 -6.86
CA LEU A 124 11.94 -2.46 -6.06
C LEU A 124 13.35 -2.11 -6.55
N THR A 125 14.26 -1.86 -5.63
CA THR A 125 15.69 -1.77 -5.92
C THR A 125 16.25 -3.13 -6.36
N SER A 126 17.40 -3.16 -7.04
CA SER A 126 18.03 -4.42 -7.47
C SER A 126 18.32 -5.37 -6.29
N THR A 127 18.73 -4.82 -5.14
CA THR A 127 18.97 -5.58 -3.91
C THR A 127 17.67 -6.18 -3.36
N GLU A 128 16.59 -5.40 -3.29
CA GLU A 128 15.28 -5.91 -2.87
C GLU A 128 14.77 -6.98 -3.83
N GLN A 129 14.92 -6.80 -5.15
CA GLN A 129 14.56 -7.81 -6.14
C GLN A 129 15.30 -9.14 -5.91
N ALA A 130 16.60 -9.08 -5.64
CA ALA A 130 17.40 -10.27 -5.32
C ALA A 130 16.92 -10.95 -4.03
N ILE A 131 16.60 -10.17 -2.99
CA ILE A 131 16.05 -10.70 -1.73
C ILE A 131 14.70 -11.38 -1.96
N ILE A 132 13.79 -10.74 -2.71
CA ILE A 132 12.47 -11.32 -3.02
C ILE A 132 12.60 -12.59 -3.86
N ALA A 133 13.48 -12.61 -4.85
CA ALA A 133 13.73 -13.79 -5.67
C ALA A 133 14.27 -14.95 -4.83
N ASN A 134 15.23 -14.68 -3.94
CA ASN A 134 15.77 -15.67 -3.03
C ASN A 134 14.70 -16.20 -2.07
N ARG A 135 13.92 -15.30 -1.45
CA ARG A 135 12.80 -15.66 -0.58
C ARG A 135 11.78 -16.54 -1.30
N SER A 136 11.44 -16.18 -2.53
CA SER A 136 10.55 -16.94 -3.40
C SER A 136 11.08 -18.34 -3.76
N HIS A 137 12.40 -18.49 -3.89
CA HIS A 137 13.02 -19.78 -4.16
C HIS A 137 12.85 -20.75 -2.97
N HIS A 138 13.02 -20.25 -1.74
CA HIS A 138 12.99 -21.05 -0.53
C HIS A 138 11.59 -21.16 0.12
N ASP A 139 10.63 -20.34 -0.28
CA ASP A 139 9.27 -20.37 0.27
C ASP A 139 8.56 -21.71 -0.03
N PRO A 140 8.10 -22.46 1.00
CA PRO A 140 7.47 -23.76 0.81
C PRO A 140 6.21 -23.72 -0.07
N ARG A 141 5.40 -22.66 0.03
CA ARG A 141 4.19 -22.49 -0.79
C ARG A 141 4.57 -22.28 -2.25
N CYS A 142 5.57 -21.44 -2.52
CA CYS A 142 6.05 -21.22 -3.88
C CYS A 142 6.62 -22.50 -4.49
N ARG A 143 7.43 -23.26 -3.75
CA ARG A 143 7.97 -24.55 -4.19
C ARG A 143 6.88 -25.54 -4.55
N LYS A 144 5.92 -25.76 -3.64
CA LYS A 144 4.79 -26.67 -3.85
C LYS A 144 3.98 -26.30 -5.11
N LEU A 145 3.70 -25.01 -5.31
CA LEU A 145 2.94 -24.55 -6.47
C LEU A 145 3.71 -24.71 -7.78
N ARG A 146 5.04 -24.50 -7.78
CA ARG A 146 5.89 -24.76 -8.95
C ARG A 146 5.96 -26.24 -9.28
N GLU A 147 6.11 -27.10 -8.27
CA GLU A 147 6.12 -28.56 -8.44
C GLU A 147 4.79 -29.05 -9.02
N ALA A 148 3.66 -28.56 -8.49
CA ALA A 148 2.33 -28.88 -9.03
C ALA A 148 2.17 -28.43 -10.50
N ARG A 149 2.66 -27.23 -10.85
CA ARG A 149 2.62 -26.73 -12.24
C ARG A 149 3.48 -27.60 -13.17
N ARG A 150 4.65 -28.06 -12.71
CA ARG A 150 5.50 -29.00 -13.47
C ARG A 150 4.79 -30.34 -13.67
N ALA A 151 4.25 -30.94 -12.62
CA ALA A 151 3.53 -32.21 -12.69
C ALA A 151 2.35 -32.14 -13.68
N ASN A 152 1.53 -31.08 -13.62
CA ASN A 152 0.42 -30.87 -14.55
C ASN A 152 0.87 -30.72 -16.01
N ALA A 153 2.00 -30.05 -16.26
CA ALA A 153 2.55 -29.92 -17.61
C ALA A 153 2.99 -31.28 -18.18
N TYR A 154 3.58 -32.15 -17.35
CA TYR A 154 3.93 -33.52 -17.75
C TYR A 154 2.68 -34.38 -18.05
N THR A 155 1.58 -34.21 -17.30
CA THR A 155 0.32 -34.91 -17.58
C THR A 155 -0.31 -34.49 -18.91
N GLN A 156 -0.13 -33.25 -19.35
CA GLN A 156 -0.63 -32.79 -20.67
C GLN A 156 0.22 -33.30 -21.84
N LEU A 157 1.54 -33.42 -21.66
CA LEU A 157 2.46 -33.93 -22.70
C LEU A 157 2.35 -35.44 -22.93
N THR A 158 1.91 -36.20 -21.93
CA THR A 158 1.75 -37.66 -22.01
C THR A 158 0.45 -38.11 -22.67
N TRP A 159 -0.45 -37.18 -23.01
CA TRP A 159 -1.74 -37.46 -23.68
C TRP A 159 -1.72 -37.24 -25.20
N ILE A 160 -0.57 -37.00 -25.82
CA ILE A 160 -0.49 -36.92 -27.30
C ILE A 160 -0.48 -38.37 -27.83
N PRO A 161 -1.53 -38.83 -28.55
CA PRO A 161 -1.55 -40.18 -29.12
C PRO A 161 -0.52 -40.27 -30.24
N SER A 162 0.20 -41.40 -30.29
CA SER A 162 1.17 -41.78 -31.33
C SER A 162 0.57 -41.81 -32.73
#